data_AF-A0A4Y8JU59-F1
#
_entry.id   AF-A0A4Y8JU59-F1
#
_cell.length_a   1.000
_cell.length_b   1.000
_cell.length_c   1.000
_cell.angle_alpha   90.00
_cell.angle_beta   90.00
_cell.angle_gamma   90.00
#
_symmetry.space_group_name_H-M   'P 1'
#
loop_
_entity.id
_entity.type
_entity.pdbx_description
1 polymer ?
#
loop_
_entity_poly.entity_id
_entity_poly.type
_entity_poly.pdbx_seq_one_letter_code
_entity_poly.pdbx_strand_id
1 'polypeptide(L)' 'MPGLRFVTRGVTPTEAAAVSAVLHGLVREESDSLLLAPARGQSAWQRSQRAIRSPVTPGTGRWRGFPG' A
#
# COMPACT_ATOMS: atom_id res chain seq x y z
N MET A 1 11.91 -20.86 5.28
CA MET A 1 12.54 -20.19 4.12
C MET A 1 12.75 -21.24 3.05
N PRO A 2 12.20 -21.08 1.83
CA PRO A 2 12.51 -22.03 0.76
C PRO A 2 14.03 -22.05 0.53
N GLY A 3 14.60 -23.24 0.37
CA GLY A 3 16.03 -23.41 0.15
C GLY A 3 16.44 -23.09 -1.28
N LEU A 4 17.66 -22.59 -1.48
CA LEU A 4 18.25 -22.33 -2.79
C LEU A 4 18.93 -23.61 -3.33
N ARG A 5 18.67 -23.95 -4.60
CA ARG A 5 19.32 -25.08 -5.29
C ARG A 5 19.98 -24.60 -6.59
N PHE A 6 21.28 -24.81 -6.70
CA PHE A 6 22.03 -24.56 -7.92
C PHE A 6 21.92 -25.78 -8.86
N VAL A 7 21.46 -25.56 -10.10
CA VAL A 7 21.35 -26.60 -11.12
C VAL A 7 22.60 -26.64 -12.01
N THR A 8 23.32 -25.53 -12.10
CA THR A 8 24.58 -25.40 -12.82
C THR A 8 25.68 -26.23 -12.16
N ARG A 9 26.50 -26.90 -12.96
CA ARG A 9 27.67 -27.64 -12.47
C ARG A 9 28.84 -26.68 -12.18
N GLY A 10 29.69 -27.06 -11.22
CA GLY A 10 30.94 -26.35 -10.95
C GLY A 10 30.81 -25.03 -10.20
N VAL A 11 29.65 -24.75 -9.60
CA VAL A 11 29.46 -23.54 -8.78
C VAL A 11 30.36 -23.62 -7.55
N THR A 12 31.24 -22.63 -7.41
CA THR A 12 32.14 -22.52 -6.26
C THR A 12 31.41 -22.02 -5.02
N PRO A 13 31.94 -22.26 -3.80
CA PRO A 13 31.36 -21.72 -2.58
C PRO A 13 31.22 -20.19 -2.60
N THR A 14 32.20 -19.50 -3.18
CA THR A 14 32.20 -18.03 -3.29
C THR A 14 31.11 -17.53 -4.23
N GLU A 15 30.91 -18.17 -5.39
CA GLU A 15 29.84 -17.82 -6.31
C GLU A 15 28.46 -18.10 -5.70
N ALA A 16 28.30 -19.25 -5.04
CA ALA A 16 27.07 -19.57 -4.33
C ALA A 16 26.73 -18.53 -3.26
N ALA A 17 27.74 -18.08 -2.49
CA ALA A 17 27.58 -17.03 -1.49
C ALA A 17 27.21 -15.68 -2.12
N ALA A 18 27.89 -15.28 -3.20
CA ALA A 18 27.62 -14.03 -3.90
C ALA A 18 26.19 -13.98 -4.46
N VAL A 19 25.75 -15.04 -5.16
CA VAL A 19 24.39 -15.12 -5.71
C VAL A 19 23.35 -15.13 -4.59
N SER A 20 23.59 -15.88 -3.51
CA SER A 20 22.69 -15.90 -2.36
C SER A 20 22.56 -14.52 -1.73
N ALA A 21 23.66 -13.79 -1.56
CA ALA A 21 23.66 -12.44 -1.00
C ALA A 21 22.84 -11.46 -1.87
N VAL A 22 22.99 -11.53 -3.20
CA VAL A 22 22.21 -10.70 -4.13
C VAL A 22 20.71 -11.02 -4.04
N LEU A 23 20.34 -12.30 -4.09
CA LEU A 23 18.94 -12.71 -3.99
C LEU A 23 18.32 -12.33 -2.64
N HIS A 24 19.07 -12.50 -1.54
CA HIS A 24 18.64 -12.04 -0.22
C HIS A 24 18.47 -10.53 -0.15
N GLY A 25 19.36 -9.76 -0.78
CA GLY A 25 19.25 -8.31 -0.88
C GLY A 25 17.97 -7.88 -1.59
N LEU A 26 17.68 -8.47 -2.75
CA LEU A 26 16.49 -8.15 -3.55
C LEU A 26 15.18 -8.51 -2.83
N VAL A 27 15.11 -9.69 -2.21
CA VAL A 27 13.93 -10.11 -1.44
C VAL A 27 13.70 -9.18 -0.25
N ARG A 28 14.78 -8.74 0.40
CA ARG A 28 14.70 -7.80 1.53
C ARG A 28 14.20 -6.43 1.08
N GLU A 29 14.74 -5.89 -0.01
CA GLU A 29 14.31 -4.60 -0.57
C GLU A 29 12.82 -4.62 -0.97
N GLU A 30 12.35 -5.68 -1.62
CA GLU A 30 10.94 -5.85 -1.96
C GLU A 30 10.07 -5.94 -0.70
N SER A 31 10.52 -6.71 0.31
CA SER A 31 9.80 -6.84 1.58
C SER A 31 9.72 -5.52 2.34
N ASP A 32 10.83 -4.77 2.40
CA ASP A 32 10.90 -3.46 3.05
C ASP A 32 10.02 -2.45 2.31
N SER A 33 9.96 -2.52 0.97
CA SER A 33 9.06 -1.70 0.15
C SER A 33 7.58 -1.99 0.44
N LEU A 34 7.21 -3.27 0.62
CA LEU A 34 5.86 -3.68 1.00
C LEU A 34 5.49 -3.25 2.43
N LEU A 35 6.47 -3.25 3.35
CA LEU A 35 6.26 -2.77 4.73
C LEU A 35 6.14 -1.25 4.81
N LEU A 36 6.88 -0.52 3.96
CA LEU A 36 6.85 0.94 3.88
C LEU A 36 5.68 1.46 3.03
N ALA A 37 5.05 0.62 2.22
CA ALA A 37 3.85 0.98 1.49
C ALA A 37 2.80 1.48 2.49
N PRO A 38 2.25 2.71 2.32
CA PRO A 38 1.24 3.22 3.21
C PRO A 38 0.09 2.21 3.26
N ALA A 39 -0.32 1.83 4.48
CA ALA A 39 -1.41 0.90 4.69
C ALA A 39 -2.60 1.32 3.80
N ARG A 40 -3.31 0.34 3.23
CA ARG A 40 -4.54 0.53 2.41
C ARG A 40 -5.72 1.12 3.20
N GLY A 41 -5.46 2.01 4.15
CA GLY A 41 -6.44 2.88 4.75
C GLY A 41 -6.86 3.98 3.78
N GLN A 42 -7.92 4.71 4.14
CA GLN A 42 -8.38 5.83 3.33
C GLN A 42 -7.30 6.92 3.26
N SER A 43 -6.96 7.33 2.03
CA SER A 43 -6.04 8.43 1.77
C SER A 43 -6.52 9.73 2.41
N ALA A 44 -5.61 10.68 2.62
CA ALA A 44 -5.99 12.01 3.12
C ALA A 44 -7.07 12.68 2.24
N TRP A 45 -6.99 12.48 0.93
CA TRP A 45 -8.02 12.91 -0.03
C TRP A 45 -9.37 12.23 0.23
N GLN A 46 -9.42 10.90 0.36
CA GLN A 46 -10.65 10.16 0.68
C GLN A 46 -11.24 10.56 2.05
N ARG A 47 -10.39 10.87 3.04
CA ARG A 47 -10.85 11.42 4.32
C ARG A 47 -11.48 12.80 4.16
N SER A 48 -10.91 13.66 3.31
CA SER A 48 -11.44 15.00 3.04
C SER A 48 -12.77 14.99 2.27
N GLN A 49 -13.09 13.91 1.56
CA GLN A 49 -14.37 13.72 0.88
C GLN A 49 -15.51 13.27 1.80
N ARG A 50 -15.24 13.00 3.09
CA ARG A 50 -16.33 12.70 4.04
C ARG A 50 -17.22 13.92 4.18
N ALA A 51 -18.53 13.70 4.09
CA ALA A 51 -19.51 14.75 4.27
C ALA A 51 -19.35 15.39 5.66
N ILE A 52 -18.94 16.66 5.69
CA ILE A 52 -18.76 17.44 6.93
C ILE A 52 -20.12 17.75 7.57
N ARG A 53 -21.22 17.66 6.81
CA ARG A 53 -22.57 17.94 7.28
C ARG A 53 -23.54 16.84 6.84
N SER A 54 -24.47 16.49 7.73
CA SER A 54 -25.60 15.64 7.37
C SER A 54 -26.49 16.38 6.36
N PRO A 55 -27.06 15.70 5.33
CA PRO A 55 -28.01 16.33 4.42
C PRO A 55 -29.16 16.94 5.23
N VAL A 56 -29.35 18.25 5.10
CA VAL A 56 -30.51 18.93 5.69
C VAL A 56 -31.72 18.47 4.88
N THR A 57 -32.50 17.55 5.44
CA THR A 57 -33.78 17.15 4.86
C THR A 57 -34.77 18.27 5.18
N PRO A 58 -35.30 18.99 4.19
CA PRO A 58 -36.28 20.03 4.44
C PRO A 58 -37.54 19.38 4.98
N GLY A 59 -37.97 19.76 6.18
CA GLY A 59 -39.29 19.39 6.68
C GLY A 59 -40.39 20.01 5.80
N THR A 60 -41.54 19.35 5.74
CA THR A 60 -42.73 19.84 5.04
C THR A 60 -43.01 21.31 5.40
N GLY A 61 -42.84 22.21 4.42
CA GLY A 61 -43.17 23.64 4.54
C GLY A 61 -42.01 24.62 4.84
N ARG A 62 -40.73 24.22 4.78
CA ARG A 62 -39.63 25.03 5.36
C ARG A 62 -38.62 25.69 4.43
N TRP A 63 -38.81 25.69 3.11
CA TRP A 63 -38.15 26.67 2.24
C TRP A 63 -39.12 27.82 1.96
N ARG A 64 -39.33 28.71 2.95
CA ARG A 64 -40.01 29.97 2.64
C ARG A 64 -39.01 30.83 1.89
N GLY A 65 -39.22 30.95 0.57
CA GLY A 65 -38.44 31.80 -0.33
C GLY A 65 -38.48 33.25 0.12
N PHE A 66 -37.38 33.96 -0.14
CA PHE A 66 -37.28 35.40 0.07
C PHE A 66 -38.33 36.09 -0.82
N PRO A 67 -39.30 36.84 -0.27
CA PRO A 67 -40.01 37.83 -1.05
C PRO A 67 -39.06 39.01 -1.29
N GLY A 68 -38.96 39.43 -2.56
CA GLY A 68 -38.24 40.64 -2.96
C GLY A 68 -38.88 41.91 -2.44
#